data_AF-A0A7X7DZZ1-F1
#
_entry.id   AF-A0A7X7DZZ1-F1
#
_cell.length_a   1.000
_cell.length_b   1.000
_cell.length_c   1.000
_cell.angle_alpha   90.00
_cell.angle_beta   90.00
_cell.angle_gamma   90.00
#
_symmetry.space_group_name_H-M   'P 1'
#
loop_
_entity.id
_entity.type
_entity.pdbx_description
1 polymer ?
#
loop_
_entity_poly.entity_id
_entity_poly.type
_entity_poly.pdbx_seq_one_letter_code
_entity_poly.pdbx_strand_id
1 'polypeptide(L)'
;MIHLQVAYIINANAPDLFWVANFAPDYTNDRALKDEIHLRNESDRMEALGQLKKKINMNDPFEAGWLLHLFVDACWDATMIPAFKKKYEETIEDWFMKYREETALASFYLFHTLDWVPIIWERILNADLSKISTVLPVAQKDVEWFRTGVYKRHAQSDKRSISLEYTKKQLIDFSEETALKYRAWN
;
A
#
# COMPACT_ATOMS: atom_id res chain seq x y z
N MET A 1 2.91 -2.75 4.77
CA MET A 1 2.79 -1.87 5.96
C MET A 1 2.94 -0.38 5.63
N ILE A 2 3.74 0.00 4.64
CA ILE A 2 3.96 1.41 4.27
C ILE A 2 2.64 2.12 3.94
N HIS A 3 1.74 1.50 3.17
CA HIS A 3 0.38 2.03 2.91
C HIS A 3 -0.41 2.26 4.19
N LEU A 4 -0.40 1.29 5.12
CA LEU A 4 -1.12 1.40 6.39
C LEU A 4 -0.54 2.52 7.29
N GLN A 5 0.77 2.77 7.23
CA GLN A 5 1.38 3.91 7.94
C GLN A 5 0.85 5.25 7.42
N VAL A 6 0.76 5.43 6.10
CA VAL A 6 0.17 6.64 5.49
C VAL A 6 -1.31 6.77 5.87
N ALA A 7 -2.07 5.69 5.75
CA ALA A 7 -3.48 5.63 6.13
C ALA A 7 -3.70 5.99 7.61
N TYR A 8 -2.81 5.54 8.50
CA TYR A 8 -2.84 5.87 9.93
C TYR A 8 -2.62 7.35 10.19
N ILE A 9 -1.65 7.96 9.50
CA ILE A 9 -1.40 9.41 9.60
C ILE A 9 -2.61 10.21 9.11
N ILE A 10 -3.28 9.74 8.04
CA ILE A 10 -4.45 10.42 7.47
C ILE A 10 -5.66 10.33 8.39
N ASN A 11 -6.03 9.12 8.81
CA ASN A 11 -7.20 8.86 9.64
C ASN A 11 -7.04 7.57 10.47
N ALA A 12 -6.46 7.68 11.65
CA ALA A 12 -6.29 6.57 12.60
C ALA A 12 -7.62 5.92 13.06
N ASN A 13 -8.74 6.63 12.93
CA ASN A 13 -10.08 6.16 13.32
C ASN A 13 -10.95 5.76 12.12
N ALA A 14 -10.36 5.57 10.93
CA ALA A 14 -11.09 5.20 9.73
C ALA A 14 -11.87 3.88 9.91
N PRO A 15 -13.00 3.67 9.20
CA PRO A 15 -13.77 2.42 9.25
C PRO A 15 -12.96 1.19 8.81
N ASP A 16 -13.38 -0.01 9.21
CA ASP A 16 -12.60 -1.23 8.99
C ASP A 16 -12.29 -1.50 7.50
N LEU A 17 -13.27 -1.28 6.62
CA LEU A 17 -13.10 -1.46 5.18
C LEU A 17 -12.08 -0.49 4.55
N PHE A 18 -11.85 0.69 5.14
CA PHE A 18 -10.81 1.60 4.69
C PHE A 18 -9.42 0.99 4.89
N TRP A 19 -9.20 0.32 6.03
CA TRP A 19 -7.94 -0.39 6.29
C TRP A 19 -7.76 -1.58 5.36
N VAL A 20 -8.84 -2.33 5.09
CA VAL A 20 -8.82 -3.45 4.13
C VAL A 20 -8.40 -2.98 2.74
N ALA A 21 -8.98 -1.87 2.27
CA ALA A 21 -8.69 -1.35 0.94
C ALA A 21 -7.28 -0.78 0.78
N ASN A 22 -6.56 -0.51 1.88
CA ASN A 22 -5.17 -0.04 1.84
C ASN A 22 -4.15 -1.13 1.51
N PHE A 23 -4.57 -2.38 1.29
CA PHE A 23 -3.73 -3.43 0.70
C PHE A 23 -4.47 -4.23 -0.38
N ALA A 24 -5.80 -4.17 -0.45
CA ALA A 24 -6.59 -4.94 -1.42
C ALA A 24 -6.12 -4.83 -2.88
N PRO A 25 -5.66 -3.69 -3.43
CA PRO A 25 -5.21 -3.61 -4.83
C PRO A 25 -4.07 -4.56 -5.18
N ASP A 26 -3.26 -4.96 -4.20
CA ASP A 26 -2.12 -5.85 -4.38
C ASP A 26 -2.49 -7.35 -4.47
N TYR A 27 -3.78 -7.70 -4.50
CA TYR A 27 -4.25 -9.08 -4.41
C TYR A 27 -3.77 -10.01 -5.54
N THR A 28 -3.42 -9.46 -6.71
CA THR A 28 -3.05 -10.28 -7.85
C THR A 28 -1.53 -10.43 -8.01
N ASN A 29 -1.10 -11.62 -8.42
CA ASN A 29 0.27 -11.89 -8.86
C ASN A 29 0.45 -11.71 -10.38
N ASP A 30 -0.65 -11.58 -11.14
CA ASP A 30 -0.58 -11.25 -12.57
C ASP A 30 -0.08 -9.82 -12.72
N ARG A 31 1.10 -9.67 -13.34
CA ARG A 31 1.75 -8.37 -13.47
C ARG A 31 0.99 -7.41 -14.36
N ALA A 32 0.39 -7.89 -15.46
CA ALA A 32 -0.34 -7.03 -16.40
C ALA A 32 -1.60 -6.50 -15.74
N LEU A 33 -2.36 -7.38 -15.07
CA LEU A 33 -3.54 -6.98 -14.31
C LEU A 33 -3.16 -6.06 -13.15
N LYS A 34 -2.05 -6.34 -12.46
CA LYS A 34 -1.54 -5.48 -11.39
C LYS A 34 -1.23 -4.08 -11.91
N ASP A 35 -0.55 -3.96 -13.04
CA ASP A 35 -0.18 -2.66 -13.60
C ASP A 35 -1.41 -1.89 -14.11
N GLU A 36 -2.45 -2.58 -14.60
CA GLU A 36 -3.75 -1.97 -14.92
C GLU A 36 -4.47 -1.45 -13.66
N ILE A 37 -4.65 -2.29 -12.63
CA ILE A 37 -5.28 -1.90 -11.35
C ILE A 37 -4.56 -0.70 -10.74
N HIS A 38 -3.23 -0.71 -10.82
CA HIS A 38 -2.39 0.32 -10.24
C HIS A 38 -2.25 1.56 -11.12
N LEU A 39 -2.86 1.59 -12.31
CA LEU A 39 -2.74 2.68 -13.29
C LEU A 39 -1.28 2.94 -13.70
N ARG A 40 -0.42 1.92 -13.66
CA ARG A 40 0.99 2.00 -14.10
C ARG A 40 1.12 2.03 -15.63
N ASN A 41 0.08 1.63 -16.35
CA ASN A 41 0.01 1.71 -17.81
C ASN A 41 -0.35 3.12 -18.31
N GLU A 42 -0.79 4.01 -17.42
CA GLU A 42 -1.15 5.38 -17.76
C GLU A 42 0.10 6.27 -17.83
N SER A 43 0.14 7.18 -18.82
CA SER A 43 1.26 8.10 -19.00
C SER A 43 1.37 9.15 -17.90
N ASP A 44 0.22 9.60 -17.37
CA ASP A 44 0.11 10.45 -16.19
C ASP A 44 -0.77 9.76 -15.14
N ARG A 45 -0.10 9.07 -14.22
CA ARG A 45 -0.76 8.31 -13.15
C ARG A 45 -1.53 9.20 -12.18
N MET A 46 -1.10 10.44 -11.96
CA MET A 46 -1.78 11.35 -11.03
C MET A 46 -3.08 11.89 -11.63
N GLU A 47 -3.07 12.21 -12.92
CA GLU A 47 -4.29 12.57 -13.64
C GLU A 47 -5.26 11.38 -13.70
N ALA A 48 -4.77 10.17 -13.99
CA ALA A 48 -5.58 8.96 -14.00
C ALA A 48 -6.25 8.69 -12.63
N LEU A 49 -5.53 8.90 -11.53
CA LEU A 49 -6.09 8.85 -10.18
C LEU A 49 -7.17 9.92 -9.96
N GLY A 50 -6.97 11.12 -10.49
CA GLY A 50 -7.98 12.20 -10.46
C GLY A 50 -9.26 11.82 -11.22
N GLN A 51 -9.14 11.09 -12.32
CA GLN A 51 -10.27 10.57 -13.06
C GLN A 51 -10.96 9.40 -12.35
N LEU A 52 -10.20 8.51 -11.70
CA LEU A 52 -10.77 7.44 -10.85
C LEU A 52 -11.57 8.04 -9.69
N LYS A 53 -11.02 9.05 -9.00
CA LYS A 53 -11.69 9.76 -7.90
C LYS A 53 -13.07 10.30 -8.30
N LYS A 54 -13.26 10.75 -9.54
CA LYS A 54 -14.55 11.23 -10.05
C LYS A 54 -15.59 10.13 -10.27
N LYS A 55 -15.16 8.87 -10.37
CA LYS A 55 -16.01 7.71 -10.69
C LYS A 55 -16.42 6.92 -9.44
N ILE A 56 -15.62 6.98 -8.38
CA ILE A 56 -15.85 6.27 -7.13
C ILE A 56 -16.60 7.14 -6.12
N ASN A 57 -17.23 6.50 -5.14
CA ASN A 57 -17.87 7.11 -4.00
C ASN A 57 -16.86 7.32 -2.86
N MET A 58 -16.39 8.56 -2.70
CA MET A 58 -15.46 8.92 -1.61
C MET A 58 -16.06 8.80 -0.19
N ASN A 59 -17.38 8.63 -0.05
CA ASN A 59 -18.01 8.32 1.24
C ASN A 59 -18.02 6.81 1.53
N ASP A 60 -17.74 5.96 0.54
CA ASP A 60 -17.52 4.54 0.76
C ASP A 60 -16.09 4.32 1.31
N PRO A 61 -15.93 3.74 2.52
CA PRO A 61 -14.62 3.58 3.13
C PRO A 61 -13.68 2.69 2.31
N PHE A 62 -14.20 1.67 1.64
CA PHE A 62 -13.39 0.77 0.82
C PHE A 62 -12.86 1.52 -0.41
N GLU A 63 -13.72 2.23 -1.13
CA GLU A 63 -13.29 2.97 -2.32
C GLU A 63 -12.32 4.12 -1.99
N ALA A 64 -12.57 4.84 -0.90
CA ALA A 64 -11.64 5.87 -0.42
C ALA A 64 -10.27 5.29 -0.02
N GLY A 65 -10.25 4.13 0.66
CA GLY A 65 -9.01 3.46 1.02
C GLY A 65 -8.24 2.90 -0.17
N TRP A 66 -8.95 2.42 -1.20
CA TRP A 66 -8.36 1.96 -2.45
C TRP A 66 -7.67 3.11 -3.19
N LEU A 67 -8.34 4.26 -3.30
CA LEU A 67 -7.76 5.45 -3.91
C LEU A 67 -6.49 5.88 -3.18
N LEU A 68 -6.52 5.88 -1.84
CA LEU A 68 -5.34 6.18 -1.04
C LEU A 68 -4.20 5.21 -1.33
N HIS A 69 -4.45 3.89 -1.35
CA HIS A 69 -3.42 2.90 -1.68
C HIS A 69 -2.74 3.24 -3.01
N LEU A 70 -3.53 3.46 -4.06
CA LEU A 70 -3.00 3.76 -5.39
C LEU A 70 -2.20 5.07 -5.42
N PHE A 71 -2.63 6.08 -4.65
CA PHE A 71 -1.91 7.34 -4.51
C PHE A 71 -0.56 7.16 -3.81
N VAL A 72 -0.52 6.36 -2.73
CA VAL A 72 0.75 6.03 -2.05
C VAL A 72 1.71 5.34 -3.00
N ASP A 73 1.21 4.37 -3.77
CA ASP A 73 1.98 3.67 -4.78
C ASP A 73 2.52 4.62 -5.87
N ALA A 74 1.71 5.59 -6.33
CA ALA A 74 2.17 6.61 -7.28
C ALA A 74 3.29 7.47 -6.71
N CYS A 75 3.18 7.89 -5.44
CA CYS A 75 4.23 8.65 -4.75
C CYS A 75 5.50 7.82 -4.55
N TRP A 76 5.36 6.55 -4.17
CA TRP A 76 6.48 5.64 -3.95
C TRP A 76 7.21 5.34 -5.27
N ASP A 77 6.46 5.02 -6.33
CA ASP A 77 7.01 4.71 -7.66
C ASP A 77 7.68 5.94 -8.30
N ALA A 78 7.24 7.15 -7.98
CA ALA A 78 7.86 8.39 -8.46
C ALA A 78 9.16 8.76 -7.71
N THR A 79 9.38 8.23 -6.51
CA THR A 79 10.48 8.68 -5.63
C THR A 79 11.47 7.56 -5.31
N MET A 80 10.99 6.45 -4.78
CA MET A 80 11.83 5.38 -4.22
C MET A 80 12.36 4.45 -5.31
N ILE A 81 11.55 4.09 -6.30
CA ILE A 81 11.99 3.20 -7.40
C ILE A 81 13.12 3.85 -8.22
N PRO A 82 13.01 5.10 -8.71
CA PRO A 82 14.07 5.72 -9.50
C PRO A 82 15.37 5.87 -8.72
N ALA A 83 15.29 6.22 -7.43
CA ALA A 83 16.45 6.33 -6.55
C ALA A 83 17.16 4.98 -6.38
N PHE A 84 16.40 3.91 -6.16
CA PHE A 84 16.95 2.56 -6.03
C PHE A 84 17.57 2.07 -7.34
N LYS A 85 16.83 2.24 -8.45
CA LYS A 85 17.25 1.84 -9.79
C LYS A 85 18.57 2.52 -10.17
N LYS A 86 18.67 3.85 -9.99
CA LYS A 86 19.90 4.62 -10.23
C LYS A 86 21.10 4.10 -9.45
N LYS A 87 20.88 3.57 -8.24
CA LYS A 87 21.96 3.04 -7.38
C LYS A 87 22.44 1.67 -7.84
N TYR A 88 21.56 0.83 -8.40
CA TYR A 88 21.83 -0.60 -8.54
C TYR A 88 21.75 -1.17 -9.96
N GLU A 89 21.08 -0.52 -10.92
CA GLU A 89 20.82 -1.10 -12.25
C GLU A 89 22.10 -1.51 -12.99
N GLU A 90 23.22 -0.82 -12.78
CA GLU A 90 24.51 -1.14 -13.41
C GLU A 90 25.38 -2.13 -12.60
N THR A 91 24.99 -2.44 -11.37
CA THR A 91 25.83 -3.20 -10.40
C THR A 91 25.22 -4.53 -9.97
N ILE A 92 23.91 -4.71 -10.15
CA ILE A 92 23.18 -5.91 -9.77
C ILE A 92 22.25 -6.28 -10.93
N GLU A 93 22.44 -7.48 -11.47
CA GLU A 93 21.66 -8.01 -12.59
C GLU A 93 20.16 -8.06 -12.28
N ASP A 94 19.80 -8.43 -11.04
CA ASP A 94 18.41 -8.47 -10.55
C ASP A 94 18.15 -7.41 -9.47
N TRP A 95 18.42 -6.15 -9.81
CA TRP A 95 18.17 -5.02 -8.91
C TRP A 95 16.71 -4.96 -8.45
N PHE A 96 15.76 -5.43 -9.28
CA PHE A 96 14.33 -5.37 -8.98
C PHE A 96 13.94 -6.38 -7.89
N MET A 97 14.47 -7.59 -7.90
CA MET A 97 14.26 -8.53 -6.79
C MET A 97 14.86 -8.00 -5.49
N LYS A 98 16.07 -7.44 -5.52
CA LYS A 98 16.65 -6.78 -4.33
C LYS A 98 15.75 -5.66 -3.82
N TYR A 99 15.24 -4.81 -4.71
CA TYR A 99 14.29 -3.74 -4.35
C TYR A 99 13.04 -4.28 -3.63
N ARG A 100 12.45 -5.37 -4.14
CA ARG A 100 11.28 -6.01 -3.52
C ARG A 100 11.61 -6.61 -2.15
N GLU A 101 12.78 -7.20 -1.99
CA GLU A 101 13.26 -7.72 -0.71
C GLU A 101 13.43 -6.60 0.33
N GLU A 102 14.10 -5.50 -0.04
CA GLU A 102 14.30 -4.34 0.83
C GLU A 102 12.96 -3.69 1.24
N THR A 103 12.03 -3.59 0.30
CA THR A 103 10.66 -3.09 0.58
C THR A 103 9.90 -4.03 1.54
N ALA A 104 10.08 -5.34 1.40
CA ALA A 104 9.49 -6.33 2.30
C ALA A 104 10.09 -6.22 3.71
N LEU A 105 11.42 -6.13 3.83
CA LEU A 105 12.12 -5.95 5.10
C LEU A 105 11.66 -4.67 5.82
N ALA A 106 11.54 -3.56 5.09
CA ALA A 106 10.99 -2.31 5.60
C ALA A 106 9.54 -2.49 6.11
N SER A 107 8.70 -3.19 5.35
CA SER A 107 7.32 -3.47 5.78
C SER A 107 7.25 -4.38 7.01
N PHE A 108 8.12 -5.39 7.13
CA PHE A 108 8.20 -6.26 8.30
C PHE A 108 8.66 -5.50 9.54
N TYR A 109 9.67 -4.63 9.39
CA TYR A 109 10.10 -3.74 10.46
C TYR A 109 8.93 -2.92 11.02
N LEU A 110 8.18 -2.24 10.14
CA LEU A 110 7.02 -1.43 10.57
C LEU A 110 5.95 -2.28 11.25
N PHE A 111 5.69 -3.50 10.78
CA PHE A 111 4.71 -4.39 11.38
C PHE A 111 5.04 -4.72 12.84
N HIS A 112 6.32 -4.95 13.15
CA HIS A 112 6.74 -5.39 14.49
C HIS A 112 7.06 -4.25 15.46
N THR A 113 7.14 -3.00 14.99
CA THR A 113 7.68 -1.88 15.80
C THR A 113 6.71 -0.74 16.08
N LEU A 114 5.54 -0.74 15.43
CA LEU A 114 4.55 0.31 15.61
C LEU A 114 3.41 -0.19 16.52
N ASP A 115 3.19 0.52 17.63
CA ASP A 115 2.28 0.08 18.70
C ASP A 115 0.82 -0.05 18.26
N TRP A 116 0.41 0.69 17.23
CA TRP A 116 -0.96 0.66 16.71
C TRP A 116 -1.23 -0.51 15.76
N VAL A 117 -0.19 -1.18 15.26
CA VAL A 117 -0.33 -2.23 14.22
C VAL A 117 -1.19 -3.41 14.66
N PRO A 118 -1.03 -3.97 15.88
CA PRO A 118 -1.89 -5.07 16.33
C PRO A 118 -3.38 -4.70 16.31
N ILE A 119 -3.71 -3.47 16.72
CA ILE A 119 -5.09 -2.97 16.77
C ILE A 119 -5.67 -2.86 15.36
N ILE A 120 -4.93 -2.26 14.42
CA ILE A 120 -5.41 -2.11 13.04
C ILE A 120 -5.52 -3.45 12.33
N TRP A 121 -4.59 -4.39 12.56
CA TRP A 121 -4.69 -5.73 11.97
C TRP A 121 -5.85 -6.54 12.53
N GLU A 122 -6.14 -6.45 13.83
CA GLU A 122 -7.35 -7.06 14.39
C GLU A 122 -8.61 -6.55 13.69
N ARG A 123 -8.70 -5.24 13.46
CA ARG A 123 -9.82 -4.64 12.71
C ARG A 123 -9.88 -5.13 11.27
N ILE A 124 -8.75 -5.19 10.57
CA ILE A 124 -8.67 -5.73 9.20
C ILE A 124 -9.17 -7.17 9.15
N LEU A 125 -8.70 -8.02 10.07
CA LEU A 125 -9.03 -9.45 10.12
C LEU A 125 -10.51 -9.69 10.44
N ASN A 126 -11.12 -8.85 11.27
CA ASN A 126 -12.52 -8.95 11.66
C ASN A 126 -13.48 -8.12 10.79
N ALA A 127 -12.98 -7.39 9.79
CA ALA A 127 -13.80 -6.58 8.91
C ALA A 127 -14.84 -7.42 8.16
N ASP A 128 -16.09 -6.95 8.16
CA ASP A 128 -17.19 -7.54 7.40
C ASP A 128 -17.05 -7.23 5.90
N LEU A 129 -16.44 -8.15 5.16
CA LEU A 129 -16.17 -7.99 3.74
C LEU A 129 -17.43 -8.09 2.87
N SER A 130 -18.57 -8.56 3.39
CA SER A 130 -19.84 -8.63 2.64
C SER A 130 -20.41 -7.26 2.30
N LYS A 131 -19.95 -6.23 2.99
CA LYS A 131 -20.28 -4.82 2.76
C LYS A 131 -19.49 -4.19 1.62
N ILE A 132 -18.53 -4.91 1.01
CA ILE A 132 -17.82 -4.42 -0.18
C ILE A 132 -18.82 -4.37 -1.33
N SER A 133 -19.23 -3.16 -1.70
CA SER A 133 -20.10 -2.87 -2.83
C SER A 133 -19.44 -1.78 -3.66
N THR A 134 -18.60 -2.19 -4.62
CA THR A 134 -17.71 -1.27 -5.34
C THR A 134 -17.74 -1.49 -6.85
N VAL A 135 -17.43 -0.42 -7.60
CA VAL A 135 -17.14 -0.48 -9.04
C VAL A 135 -15.72 -0.92 -9.36
N LEU A 136 -14.86 -1.04 -8.34
CA LEU A 136 -13.45 -1.42 -8.48
C LEU A 136 -13.30 -2.90 -8.87
N PRO A 137 -12.23 -3.25 -9.61
CA PRO A 137 -12.05 -4.59 -10.17
C PRO A 137 -11.55 -5.59 -9.13
N VAL A 138 -12.35 -5.91 -8.12
CA VAL A 138 -11.99 -6.86 -7.07
C VAL A 138 -13.19 -7.67 -6.60
N ALA A 139 -13.00 -8.98 -6.41
CA ALA A 139 -14.00 -9.81 -5.76
C ALA A 139 -13.73 -9.94 -4.25
N GLN A 140 -14.80 -10.02 -3.45
CA GLN A 140 -14.70 -10.21 -2.00
C GLN A 140 -13.78 -11.39 -1.61
N LYS A 141 -13.89 -12.52 -2.33
CA LYS A 141 -13.06 -13.71 -2.08
C LYS A 141 -11.56 -13.47 -2.26
N ASP A 142 -11.18 -12.55 -3.16
CA ASP A 142 -9.78 -12.25 -3.46
C ASP A 142 -9.21 -11.37 -2.33
N VAL A 143 -10.01 -10.43 -1.83
CA VAL A 143 -9.68 -9.64 -0.64
C VAL A 143 -9.51 -10.53 0.59
N GLU A 144 -10.42 -11.48 0.81
CA GLU A 144 -10.37 -12.44 1.92
C GLU A 144 -9.08 -13.28 1.90
N TRP A 145 -8.79 -13.89 0.75
CA TRP A 145 -7.57 -14.67 0.55
C TRP A 145 -6.32 -13.82 0.76
N PHE A 146 -6.29 -12.62 0.15
CA PHE A 146 -5.11 -11.77 0.20
C PHE A 146 -4.86 -11.22 1.60
N ARG A 147 -5.90 -10.74 2.30
CA ARG A 147 -5.83 -10.30 3.71
C ARG A 147 -5.13 -11.32 4.59
N THR A 148 -5.56 -12.57 4.50
CA THR A 148 -5.00 -13.68 5.30
C THR A 148 -3.54 -13.94 4.96
N GLY A 149 -3.21 -13.93 3.66
CA GLY A 149 -1.85 -14.10 3.17
C GLY A 149 -0.91 -12.99 3.64
N VAL A 150 -1.33 -11.73 3.54
CA VAL A 150 -0.54 -10.57 3.96
C VAL A 150 -0.29 -10.61 5.48
N TYR A 151 -1.32 -10.84 6.29
CA TYR A 151 -1.16 -10.94 7.74
C TYR A 151 -0.19 -12.06 8.11
N LYS A 152 -0.40 -13.28 7.58
CA LYS A 152 0.46 -14.43 7.84
C LYS A 152 1.92 -14.14 7.49
N ARG A 153 2.17 -13.55 6.31
CA ARG A 153 3.53 -13.20 5.87
C ARG A 153 4.22 -12.24 6.84
N HIS A 154 3.51 -11.22 7.33
CA HIS A 154 4.10 -10.27 8.28
C HIS A 154 4.26 -10.87 9.68
N ALA A 155 3.25 -11.56 10.20
CA ALA A 155 3.28 -12.19 11.51
C ALA A 155 4.40 -13.25 11.65
N GLN A 156 4.73 -13.94 10.55
CA GLN A 156 5.79 -14.95 10.50
C GLN A 156 7.18 -14.40 10.13
N SER A 157 7.29 -13.10 9.82
CA SER A 157 8.59 -12.47 9.50
C SER A 157 9.47 -12.27 10.74
N ASP A 158 10.79 -12.15 10.57
CA ASP A 158 11.70 -11.87 11.68
C ASP A 158 11.41 -10.47 12.25
N LYS A 159 11.23 -10.38 13.57
CA LYS A 159 11.05 -9.13 14.31
C LYS A 159 12.25 -8.18 14.20
N ARG A 160 13.42 -8.72 13.84
CA ARG A 160 14.67 -7.99 13.59
C ARG A 160 14.89 -7.67 12.12
N SER A 161 13.86 -7.80 11.27
CA SER A 161 13.93 -7.39 9.87
C SER A 161 14.37 -5.92 9.80
N ILE A 162 15.43 -5.64 9.05
CA ILE A 162 15.97 -4.30 8.83
C ILE A 162 16.27 -4.19 7.34
N SER A 163 15.72 -3.16 6.69
CA SER A 163 16.13 -2.81 5.33
C SER A 163 17.44 -2.01 5.39
N LEU A 164 18.34 -2.31 4.45
CA LEU A 164 19.58 -1.55 4.24
C LEU A 164 19.34 -0.29 3.41
N GLU A 165 18.19 -0.20 2.73
CA GLU A 165 17.86 0.85 1.77
C GLU A 165 16.82 1.84 2.31
N TYR A 166 15.96 1.37 3.22
CA TYR A 166 14.88 2.18 3.79
C TYR A 166 15.00 2.25 5.32
N THR A 167 15.60 3.33 5.79
CA THR A 167 15.69 3.61 7.23
C THR A 167 14.33 3.98 7.82
N LYS A 168 14.18 3.81 9.15
CA LYS A 168 12.98 4.27 9.88
C LYS A 168 12.64 5.73 9.56
N LYS A 169 13.64 6.62 9.54
CA LYS A 169 13.42 8.03 9.26
C LYS A 169 12.86 8.25 7.86
N GLN A 170 13.46 7.62 6.84
CA GLN A 170 12.96 7.73 5.46
C GLN A 170 11.53 7.22 5.31
N LEU A 171 11.18 6.11 5.98
CA LEU A 171 9.82 5.58 5.95
C LEU A 171 8.80 6.52 6.61
N ILE A 172 9.17 7.14 7.74
CA ILE A 172 8.32 8.13 8.42
C ILE A 172 8.18 9.40 7.57
N ASP A 173 9.29 9.98 7.12
CA ASP A 173 9.32 11.19 6.28
C ASP A 173 8.46 10.98 5.02
N PHE A 174 8.66 9.85 4.30
CA PHE A 174 7.86 9.49 3.14
C PHE A 174 6.37 9.43 3.48
N SER A 175 6.03 8.82 4.63
CA SER A 175 4.64 8.61 4.99
C SER A 175 3.94 9.92 5.36
N GLU A 176 4.62 10.80 6.09
CA GLU A 176 4.12 12.13 6.46
C GLU A 176 3.97 13.03 5.24
N GLU A 177 4.99 13.10 4.37
CA GLU A 177 4.94 13.87 3.14
C GLU A 177 3.84 13.38 2.20
N THR A 178 3.69 12.07 2.05
CA THR A 178 2.65 11.47 1.21
C THR A 178 1.27 11.74 1.77
N ALA A 179 1.09 11.66 3.09
CA ALA A 179 -0.17 12.02 3.74
C ALA A 179 -0.53 13.50 3.55
N LEU A 180 0.44 14.41 3.65
CA LEU A 180 0.25 15.84 3.38
C LEU A 180 -0.13 16.09 1.91
N LYS A 181 0.59 15.47 0.97
CA LYS A 181 0.28 15.54 -0.46
C LYS A 181 -1.12 15.02 -0.76
N TYR A 182 -1.50 13.88 -0.17
CA TYR A 182 -2.83 13.31 -0.36
C TYR A 182 -3.92 14.27 0.16
N ARG A 183 -3.75 14.86 1.35
CA ARG A 183 -4.72 15.84 1.90
C ARG A 183 -4.84 17.11 1.06
N ALA A 184 -3.76 17.54 0.41
CA ALA A 184 -3.80 18.72 -0.48
C ALA A 184 -4.45 18.39 -1.84
N TRP A 185 -4.29 17.15 -2.30
CA TRP A 185 -4.85 16.67 -3.56
C TRP A 185 -6.31 16.20 -3.43
N ASN A 186 -6.68 15.66 -2.27
CA ASN A 186 -7.98 15.03 -2.02
C ASN A 186 -9.01 15.98 -1.41
#